data_AF-S1N6Y2-F1
#
_entry.id   AF-S1N6Y2-F1
#
_cell.length_a   1.000
_cell.length_b   1.000
_cell.length_c   1.000
_cell.angle_alpha   90.00
_cell.angle_beta   90.00
_cell.angle_gamma   90.00
#
_symmetry.space_group_name_H-M   'P 1'
#
loop_
_entity.id
_entity.type
_entity.pdbx_description
1 polymer ?
#
loop_
_entity_poly.entity_id
_entity_poly.type
_entity_poly.pdbx_seq_one_letter_code
_entity_poly.pdbx_strand_id
1 'polypeptide(L)'
;MKVSEAIDQLEVGDTVWVKSKVTAINSENTKTSIYLDGDEEISLTEPQAEKVEVPDWFDQWYKKLIVDCSYHESKALVLINQCGDGHVLENFDGGIFGGTAKNSVIYTGWINSNRELASRAILDGYTAKPKRWVVKMATGYFMDFEEGCNEEGFEWVSSSKSCCLVFTEKSKAEAVAILVEGSVEEV
;
A
#
# COMPACT_ATOMS: atom_id res chain seq x y z
N MET A 1 -24.67 -11.08 -35.81
CA MET A 1 -24.34 -10.61 -34.45
C MET A 1 -23.26 -9.57 -34.63
N LYS A 2 -23.51 -8.33 -34.19
CA LYS A 2 -22.48 -7.30 -34.24
C LYS A 2 -21.39 -7.65 -33.22
N VAL A 3 -20.14 -7.25 -33.48
CA VAL A 3 -19.03 -7.52 -32.56
C VAL A 3 -19.31 -6.92 -31.17
N SER A 4 -19.92 -5.74 -31.12
CA SER A 4 -20.36 -5.10 -29.88
C SER A 4 -21.37 -5.94 -29.08
N GLU A 5 -22.36 -6.54 -29.74
CA GLU A 5 -23.36 -7.41 -29.08
C GLU A 5 -22.77 -8.71 -28.52
N ALA A 6 -21.67 -9.19 -29.11
CA ALA A 6 -20.95 -10.36 -28.63
C ALA A 6 -20.01 -10.04 -27.46
N ILE A 7 -19.48 -8.82 -27.39
CA ILE A 7 -18.61 -8.35 -26.31
C ILE A 7 -19.38 -8.22 -24.99
N ASP A 8 -20.61 -7.69 -25.04
CA ASP A 8 -21.47 -7.50 -23.86
C ASP A 8 -21.86 -8.83 -23.18
N GLN A 9 -21.57 -9.97 -23.81
CA GLN A 9 -21.87 -11.32 -23.31
C GLN A 9 -20.63 -12.04 -22.76
N LEU A 10 -19.44 -11.42 -22.79
CA LEU A 10 -18.21 -12.02 -22.30
C LEU A 10 -18.07 -11.84 -20.78
N GLU A 11 -17.67 -12.89 -20.11
CA GLU A 11 -17.35 -12.86 -18.69
C GLU A 11 -15.84 -12.82 -18.45
N VAL A 12 -15.44 -12.34 -17.26
CA VAL A 12 -14.03 -12.30 -16.86
C VAL A 12 -13.48 -13.72 -16.78
N GLY A 13 -12.45 -14.00 -17.58
CA GLY A 13 -11.84 -15.33 -17.69
C GLY A 13 -12.16 -16.07 -19.00
N ASP A 14 -13.07 -15.54 -19.81
CA ASP A 14 -13.38 -16.10 -21.12
C ASP A 14 -12.21 -15.94 -22.10
N THR A 15 -11.94 -17.00 -22.85
CA THR A 15 -10.93 -16.99 -23.92
C THR A 15 -11.59 -16.55 -25.22
N VAL A 16 -11.12 -15.44 -25.80
CA VAL A 16 -11.66 -14.88 -27.05
C VAL A 16 -10.62 -14.94 -28.16
N TRP A 17 -11.05 -15.39 -29.33
CA TRP A 17 -10.24 -15.41 -30.55
C TRP A 17 -10.72 -14.32 -31.50
N VAL A 18 -9.82 -13.41 -31.85
CA VAL A 18 -10.15 -12.24 -32.66
C VAL A 18 -9.36 -12.25 -33.95
N LYS A 19 -10.04 -12.01 -35.07
CA LYS A 19 -9.41 -11.86 -36.39
C LYS A 19 -9.59 -10.42 -36.85
N SER A 20 -8.51 -9.64 -36.87
CA SER A 20 -8.52 -8.23 -37.27
C SER A 20 -7.49 -7.95 -38.38
N LYS A 21 -7.58 -6.76 -38.98
CA LYS A 21 -6.59 -6.24 -39.92
C LYS A 21 -5.84 -5.10 -39.23
N VAL A 22 -4.53 -5.27 -39.03
CA VAL A 22 -3.68 -4.22 -38.44
C VAL A 22 -3.45 -3.13 -39.49
N THR A 23 -3.87 -1.90 -39.19
CA THR A 23 -3.78 -0.75 -40.10
C THR A 23 -2.66 0.21 -39.73
N ALA A 24 -2.26 0.27 -38.45
CA ALA A 24 -1.13 1.06 -37.97
C ALA A 24 -0.53 0.44 -36.70
N ILE A 25 0.78 0.62 -36.51
CA ILE A 25 1.53 0.28 -35.29
C ILE A 25 2.22 1.57 -34.84
N ASN A 26 2.07 1.97 -33.58
CA ASN A 26 2.77 3.16 -33.08
C ASN A 26 4.28 2.90 -32.94
N SER A 27 5.10 3.94 -33.08
CA SER A 27 6.57 3.83 -33.08
C SER A 27 7.18 3.33 -31.76
N GLU A 28 6.37 3.28 -30.70
CA GLU A 28 6.80 2.84 -29.38
C GLU A 28 6.59 1.35 -29.14
N ASN A 29 5.93 0.63 -30.06
CA ASN A 29 5.70 -0.82 -29.98
C ASN A 29 4.99 -1.30 -28.69
N THR A 30 4.43 -0.37 -27.90
CA THR A 30 3.89 -0.59 -26.55
C THR A 30 2.37 -0.60 -26.50
N LYS A 31 1.68 -0.12 -27.54
CA LYS A 31 0.21 -0.19 -27.63
C LYS A 31 -0.22 -0.60 -29.02
N THR A 32 -0.70 -1.84 -29.15
CA THR A 32 -1.39 -2.32 -30.35
C THR A 32 -2.88 -2.03 -30.17
N SER A 33 -3.37 -0.88 -30.65
CA SER A 33 -4.82 -0.64 -30.74
C SER A 33 -5.37 -1.51 -31.86
N ILE A 34 -6.13 -2.56 -31.50
CA ILE A 34 -6.77 -3.44 -32.47
C ILE A 34 -8.20 -2.93 -32.70
N TYR A 35 -8.45 -2.36 -33.88
CA TYR A 35 -9.79 -1.92 -34.27
C TYR A 35 -10.63 -3.13 -34.68
N LEU A 36 -11.76 -3.34 -33.99
CA LEU A 36 -12.71 -4.41 -34.27
C LEU A 36 -13.99 -3.81 -34.83
N ASP A 37 -14.02 -3.71 -36.15
CA ASP A 37 -15.15 -3.28 -36.97
C ASP A 37 -15.52 -1.78 -36.87
N GLY A 38 -15.23 -1.03 -37.93
CA GLY A 38 -15.38 0.42 -37.96
C GLY A 38 -14.25 1.13 -37.20
N ASP A 39 -13.99 2.38 -37.52
CA ASP A 39 -12.89 3.20 -36.96
C ASP A 39 -13.08 3.57 -35.47
N GLU A 40 -13.82 2.76 -34.70
CA GLU A 40 -14.05 2.97 -33.27
C GLU A 40 -13.02 2.20 -32.44
N GLU A 41 -12.27 2.94 -31.63
CA GLU A 41 -11.31 2.39 -30.68
C GLU A 41 -12.06 1.75 -29.51
N ILE A 42 -12.04 0.42 -29.44
CA ILE A 42 -12.58 -0.32 -28.29
C ILE A 42 -11.52 -0.28 -27.19
N SER A 43 -11.68 0.62 -26.23
CA SER A 43 -10.89 0.60 -25.00
C SER A 43 -11.43 -0.50 -24.10
N LEU A 44 -10.79 -1.67 -24.11
CA LEU A 44 -10.90 -2.61 -22.99
C LEU A 44 -10.30 -1.90 -21.79
N THR A 45 -11.16 -1.40 -20.89
CA THR A 45 -10.68 -0.83 -19.63
C THR A 45 -10.00 -1.97 -18.89
N GLU A 46 -8.69 -1.88 -18.70
CA GLU A 46 -7.95 -2.90 -17.96
C GLU A 46 -8.67 -3.14 -16.62
N PRO A 47 -8.92 -4.41 -16.24
CA PRO A 47 -9.50 -4.71 -14.95
C PRO A 47 -8.61 -4.02 -13.91
N GLN A 48 -9.22 -3.12 -13.12
CA GLN A 48 -8.51 -2.45 -12.04
C GLN A 48 -8.07 -3.54 -11.08
N ALA A 49 -6.81 -3.95 -11.17
CA ALA A 49 -6.23 -4.92 -10.26
C ALA A 49 -6.49 -4.44 -8.84
N GLU A 50 -6.93 -5.36 -7.98
CA GLU A 50 -7.21 -5.03 -6.60
C GLU A 50 -5.93 -4.44 -5.97
N LYS A 51 -6.01 -3.17 -5.54
CA LYS A 51 -4.87 -2.45 -4.97
C LYS A 51 -4.37 -3.20 -3.75
N VAL A 52 -3.08 -3.49 -3.72
CA VAL A 52 -2.47 -4.19 -2.58
C VAL A 52 -2.27 -3.24 -1.40
N GLU A 53 -2.42 -3.76 -0.19
CA GLU A 53 -2.11 -3.00 1.02
C GLU A 53 -0.60 -3.05 1.34
N VAL A 54 0.01 -1.88 1.53
CA VAL A 54 1.43 -1.75 1.88
C VAL A 54 1.62 -0.98 3.18
N PRO A 55 2.73 -1.15 3.90
CA PRO A 55 3.09 -0.27 5.01
C PRO A 55 3.16 1.20 4.58
N ASP A 56 2.84 2.09 5.49
CA ASP A 56 2.93 3.54 5.31
C ASP A 56 4.34 4.03 4.95
N TRP A 57 5.40 3.39 5.47
CA TRP A 57 6.77 3.73 5.10
C TRP A 57 7.05 3.46 3.61
N PHE A 58 6.38 2.46 3.01
CA PHE A 58 6.51 2.14 1.59
C PHE A 58 5.94 3.27 0.74
N ASP A 59 4.77 3.80 1.14
CA ASP A 59 4.16 4.96 0.47
C ASP A 59 5.06 6.20 0.55
N GLN A 60 5.62 6.47 1.74
CA GLN A 60 6.54 7.59 1.92
C GLN A 60 7.80 7.45 1.07
N TRP A 61 8.37 6.23 1.02
CA TRP A 61 9.52 5.92 0.18
C TRP A 61 9.21 6.15 -1.30
N TYR A 62 8.11 5.59 -1.79
CA TYR A 62 7.77 5.67 -3.20
C TYR A 62 7.43 7.11 -3.63
N LYS A 63 6.67 7.86 -2.82
CA LYS A 63 6.41 9.28 -3.07
C LYS A 63 7.68 10.12 -3.16
N LYS A 64 8.68 9.84 -2.33
CA LYS A 64 9.99 10.50 -2.45
C LYS A 64 10.68 10.12 -3.76
N LEU A 65 10.65 8.84 -4.12
CA LEU A 65 11.25 8.37 -5.36
C LEU A 65 10.63 9.04 -6.59
N ILE A 66 9.31 9.28 -6.59
CA ILE A 66 8.60 10.03 -7.62
C ILE A 66 9.18 11.46 -7.76
N VAL A 67 9.43 12.15 -6.65
CA VAL A 67 10.01 13.50 -6.64
C VAL A 67 11.45 13.49 -7.15
N ASP A 68 12.24 12.50 -6.74
CA ASP A 68 13.67 12.42 -7.04
C ASP A 68 13.98 11.86 -8.43
N CYS A 69 13.01 11.22 -9.11
CA CYS A 69 13.26 10.44 -10.32
C CYS A 69 12.09 10.40 -11.30
N SER A 70 12.33 10.81 -12.55
CA SER A 70 11.35 10.76 -13.63
C SER A 70 11.01 9.33 -14.12
N TYR A 71 11.87 8.34 -13.83
CA TYR A 71 11.66 6.91 -14.13
C TYR A 71 11.46 6.09 -12.84
N HIS A 72 10.70 6.65 -11.91
CA HIS A 72 10.50 6.13 -10.55
C HIS A 72 9.95 4.72 -10.48
N GLU A 73 9.02 4.31 -11.36
CA GLU A 73 8.48 2.94 -11.41
C GLU A 73 9.59 1.91 -11.66
N SER A 74 10.31 2.05 -12.78
CA SER A 74 11.43 1.17 -13.14
C SER A 74 12.52 1.19 -12.06
N LYS A 75 12.81 2.36 -11.47
CA LYS A 75 13.79 2.48 -10.39
C LYS A 75 13.31 1.77 -9.11
N ALA A 76 12.04 1.88 -8.76
CA ALA A 76 11.45 1.19 -7.61
C ALA A 76 11.59 -0.32 -7.76
N LEU A 77 11.25 -0.86 -8.94
CA LEU A 77 11.37 -2.29 -9.22
C LEU A 77 12.83 -2.79 -9.15
N VAL A 78 13.79 -2.01 -9.64
CA VAL A 78 15.22 -2.33 -9.50
C VAL A 78 15.63 -2.36 -8.03
N LEU A 79 15.23 -1.37 -7.23
CA LEU A 79 15.56 -1.31 -5.80
C LEU A 79 14.93 -2.46 -5.00
N ILE A 80 13.66 -2.79 -5.30
CA ILE A 80 12.96 -3.93 -4.71
C ILE A 80 13.67 -5.25 -5.05
N ASN A 81 14.10 -5.41 -6.29
CA ASN A 81 14.87 -6.58 -6.70
C ASN A 81 16.24 -6.63 -6.04
N GLN A 82 16.97 -5.52 -5.99
CA GLN A 82 18.27 -5.49 -5.30
C GLN A 82 18.16 -5.89 -3.82
N CYS A 83 17.07 -5.50 -3.14
CA CYS A 83 16.87 -5.85 -1.73
C CYS A 83 16.91 -7.36 -1.48
N GLY A 84 16.18 -8.14 -2.28
CA GLY A 84 16.14 -9.60 -2.07
C GLY A 84 17.43 -10.32 -2.46
N ASP A 85 18.39 -9.60 -3.08
CA ASP A 85 19.74 -10.11 -3.34
C ASP A 85 20.71 -9.70 -2.21
N GLY A 86 20.18 -9.19 -1.09
CA GLY A 86 20.94 -8.82 0.11
C GLY A 86 21.43 -7.36 0.10
N HIS A 87 21.05 -6.57 -0.90
CA HIS A 87 21.31 -5.13 -0.88
C HIS A 87 20.32 -4.41 0.04
N VAL A 88 20.66 -3.20 0.46
CA VAL A 88 19.74 -2.32 1.18
C VAL A 88 19.00 -1.43 0.20
N LEU A 89 17.84 -0.95 0.61
CA LEU A 89 17.07 0.04 -0.13
C LEU A 89 17.83 1.38 -0.16
N GLU A 90 18.56 1.63 -1.25
CA GLU A 90 19.30 2.88 -1.45
C GLU A 90 18.36 4.10 -1.50
N ASN A 91 18.84 5.28 -1.08
CA ASN A 91 18.13 6.55 -0.82
C ASN A 91 17.43 6.72 0.55
N PHE A 92 17.52 5.76 1.47
CA PHE A 92 17.12 6.01 2.86
C PHE A 92 18.19 6.71 3.73
N ASP A 93 19.46 6.65 3.31
CA ASP A 93 20.61 7.21 4.06
C ASP A 93 20.77 8.75 3.97
N GLY A 94 19.86 9.45 3.30
CA GLY A 94 19.96 10.89 3.03
C GLY A 94 19.00 11.81 3.78
N GLY A 95 18.25 11.32 4.78
CA GLY A 95 17.52 12.21 5.70
C GLY A 95 16.03 12.40 5.43
N ILE A 96 15.23 11.40 5.81
CA ILE A 96 13.84 11.66 6.29
C ILE A 96 13.66 11.18 7.73
N PHE A 97 14.42 10.17 8.18
CA PHE A 97 14.30 9.61 9.54
C PHE A 97 15.57 9.66 10.39
N GLY A 98 16.61 10.43 10.01
CA GLY A 98 17.91 10.38 10.69
C GLY A 98 18.36 8.94 10.94
N GLY A 99 18.14 8.08 9.93
CA GLY A 99 17.97 6.65 10.12
C GLY A 99 19.26 6.00 10.56
N THR A 100 19.32 5.58 11.82
CA THR A 100 20.31 4.59 12.25
C THR A 100 20.19 3.33 11.38
N ALA A 101 21.27 2.56 11.23
CA ALA A 101 21.31 1.30 10.47
C ALA A 101 20.13 0.34 10.76
N LYS A 102 19.47 0.46 11.93
CA LYS A 102 18.27 -0.31 12.31
C LYS A 102 17.07 -0.10 11.38
N ASN A 103 16.80 1.12 10.92
CA ASN A 103 15.61 1.39 10.09
C ASN A 103 15.77 0.80 8.68
N SER A 104 16.98 0.89 8.12
CA SER A 104 17.33 0.27 6.84
C SER A 104 17.14 -1.25 6.86
N VAL A 105 17.49 -1.91 7.98
CA VAL A 105 17.31 -3.37 8.15
C VAL A 105 15.82 -3.76 8.20
N ILE A 106 14.96 -2.97 8.85
CA ILE A 106 13.53 -3.28 8.97
C ILE A 106 12.83 -3.18 7.60
N TYR A 107 13.07 -2.10 6.85
CA TYR A 107 12.45 -1.90 5.54
C TYR A 107 12.94 -2.93 4.51
N THR A 108 14.26 -3.15 4.46
CA THR A 108 14.86 -4.18 3.61
C THR A 108 14.34 -5.57 3.97
N GLY A 109 14.20 -5.89 5.27
CA GLY A 109 13.63 -7.15 5.73
C GLY A 109 12.18 -7.37 5.29
N TRP A 110 11.34 -6.33 5.35
CA TRP A 110 9.97 -6.41 4.84
C TRP A 110 9.94 -6.63 3.33
N ILE A 111 10.72 -5.89 2.55
CA ILE A 111 10.78 -6.05 1.09
C ILE A 111 11.27 -7.44 0.70
N ASN A 112 12.28 -7.96 1.39
CA ASN A 112 12.80 -9.30 1.13
C ASN A 112 11.74 -10.37 1.37
N SER A 113 10.90 -10.18 2.39
CA SER A 113 9.81 -11.09 2.72
C SER A 113 8.56 -10.88 1.86
N ASN A 114 8.42 -9.73 1.19
CA ASN A 114 7.21 -9.32 0.47
C ASN A 114 7.52 -8.81 -0.94
N ARG A 115 8.56 -9.35 -1.60
CA ARG A 115 9.06 -8.83 -2.88
C ARG A 115 7.98 -8.77 -3.95
N GLU A 116 7.22 -9.84 -4.12
CA GLU A 116 6.12 -9.90 -5.09
C GLU A 116 5.04 -8.86 -4.79
N LEU A 117 4.60 -8.74 -3.54
CA LEU A 117 3.62 -7.76 -3.12
C LEU A 117 4.13 -6.33 -3.34
N ALA A 118 5.39 -6.07 -3.02
CA ALA A 118 6.03 -4.77 -3.26
C ALA A 118 6.11 -4.43 -4.75
N SER A 119 6.47 -5.38 -5.61
CA SER A 119 6.48 -5.17 -7.06
C SER A 119 5.08 -4.92 -7.60
N ARG A 120 4.09 -5.69 -7.15
CA ARG A 120 2.68 -5.48 -7.51
C ARG A 120 2.14 -4.14 -7.03
N ALA A 121 2.56 -3.67 -5.85
CA ALA A 121 2.19 -2.34 -5.38
C ALA A 121 2.62 -1.25 -6.37
N ILE A 122 3.81 -1.36 -6.96
CA ILE A 122 4.29 -0.41 -7.97
C ILE A 122 3.49 -0.53 -9.28
N LEU A 123 3.22 -1.75 -9.74
CA LEU A 123 2.61 -2.02 -11.04
C LEU A 123 1.09 -1.83 -11.06
N ASP A 124 0.40 -2.37 -10.05
CA ASP A 124 -1.06 -2.44 -9.95
C ASP A 124 -1.63 -1.28 -9.12
N GLY A 125 -0.75 -0.51 -8.45
CA GLY A 125 -1.12 0.48 -7.45
C GLY A 125 -1.38 -0.14 -6.07
N TYR A 126 -1.39 0.73 -5.05
CA TYR A 126 -1.49 0.30 -3.65
C TYR A 126 -2.33 1.24 -2.79
N THR A 127 -2.68 0.75 -1.60
CA THR A 127 -3.22 1.55 -0.49
C THR A 127 -2.26 1.45 0.70
N ALA A 128 -1.85 2.60 1.25
CA ALA A 128 -1.03 2.63 2.46
C ALA A 128 -1.87 2.22 3.67
N LYS A 129 -1.40 1.25 4.46
CA LYS A 129 -1.97 0.95 5.76
C LYS A 129 -1.80 2.17 6.65
N PRO A 130 -2.90 2.79 7.12
CA PRO A 130 -2.77 3.94 8.00
C PRO A 130 -2.02 3.53 9.25
N LYS A 131 -1.10 4.38 9.70
CA LYS A 131 -0.46 4.21 11.00
C LYS A 131 -1.52 4.07 12.08
N ARG A 132 -1.25 3.17 13.01
CA ARG A 132 -2.12 2.88 14.14
C ARG A 132 -1.34 3.11 15.41
N TRP A 133 -2.02 3.65 16.41
CA TRP A 133 -1.44 3.96 17.71
C TRP A 133 -2.26 3.31 18.79
N VAL A 134 -1.60 2.84 19.84
CA VAL A 134 -2.25 2.34 21.05
C VAL A 134 -1.65 3.05 22.25
N VAL A 135 -2.42 3.13 23.33
CA VAL A 135 -1.96 3.73 24.58
C VAL A 135 -1.58 2.62 25.55
N LYS A 136 -0.31 2.62 25.97
CA LYS A 136 0.26 1.72 26.95
C LYS A 136 0.37 2.39 28.29
N MET A 137 -0.18 1.74 29.29
CA MET A 137 -0.19 2.14 30.70
C MET A 137 0.77 1.26 31.49
N ALA A 138 0.98 1.56 32.77
CA ALA A 138 1.84 0.75 33.64
C ALA A 138 1.37 -0.72 33.76
N THR A 139 0.05 -0.95 33.71
CA THR A 139 -0.60 -2.24 33.95
C THR A 139 -1.03 -2.97 32.67
N GLY A 140 -0.93 -2.35 31.50
CA GLY A 140 -1.34 -2.95 30.22
C GLY A 140 -1.62 -1.92 29.14
N TYR A 141 -2.61 -2.18 28.28
CA TYR A 141 -3.03 -1.32 27.18
C TYR A 141 -4.45 -0.81 27.38
N PHE A 142 -4.65 0.48 27.14
CA PHE A 142 -5.94 1.15 27.24
C PHE A 142 -6.95 0.54 26.25
N MET A 143 -8.14 0.19 26.73
CA MET A 143 -9.24 -0.34 25.90
C MET A 143 -10.36 0.66 25.69
N ASP A 144 -10.86 1.27 26.76
CA ASP A 144 -11.95 2.24 26.70
C ASP A 144 -12.15 2.90 28.08
N PHE A 145 -12.93 3.97 28.10
CA PHE A 145 -13.50 4.53 29.33
C PHE A 145 -14.83 3.82 29.65
N GLU A 146 -15.04 3.40 30.90
CA GLU A 146 -16.30 2.77 31.29
C GLU A 146 -17.44 3.80 31.33
N GLU A 147 -18.43 3.64 30.44
CA GLU A 147 -19.61 4.49 30.43
C GLU A 147 -20.64 3.96 31.45
N GLY A 148 -20.75 4.61 32.62
CA GLY A 148 -21.90 4.43 33.52
C GLY A 148 -21.66 3.82 34.91
N CYS A 149 -20.42 3.69 35.38
CA CYS A 149 -20.16 3.37 36.79
C CYS A 149 -19.82 4.65 37.57
N ASN A 150 -20.51 4.83 38.70
CA ASN A 150 -20.58 6.09 39.42
C ASN A 150 -19.21 6.54 39.97
N GLU A 151 -18.90 7.80 39.67
CA GLU A 151 -18.00 8.75 40.35
C GLU A 151 -16.48 8.60 40.31
N GLU A 152 -15.87 7.51 39.82
CA GLU A 152 -14.43 7.51 39.52
C GLU A 152 -14.16 6.75 38.22
N GLY A 153 -13.71 7.48 37.18
CA GLY A 153 -13.52 6.99 35.82
C GLY A 153 -12.58 5.79 35.75
N PHE A 154 -13.14 4.59 35.71
CA PHE A 154 -12.37 3.36 35.66
C PHE A 154 -11.94 3.07 34.22
N GLU A 155 -10.64 2.89 34.02
CA GLU A 155 -10.01 2.60 32.73
C GLU A 155 -10.00 1.08 32.52
N TRP A 156 -10.55 0.61 31.41
CA TRP A 156 -10.40 -0.80 31.06
C TRP A 156 -9.00 -1.04 30.49
N VAL A 157 -8.24 -1.89 31.17
CA VAL A 157 -6.87 -2.24 30.79
C VAL A 157 -6.80 -3.69 30.33
N SER A 158 -6.33 -3.91 29.10
CA SER A 158 -6.00 -5.24 28.58
C SER A 158 -4.53 -5.54 28.83
N SER A 159 -4.22 -6.76 29.27
CA SER A 159 -2.84 -7.26 29.27
C SER A 159 -2.30 -7.54 27.86
N SER A 160 -3.19 -7.64 26.85
CA SER A 160 -2.85 -7.91 25.45
C SER A 160 -3.05 -6.69 24.56
N LYS A 161 -2.07 -6.46 23.68
CA LYS A 161 -2.10 -5.44 22.62
C LYS A 161 -3.16 -5.73 21.54
N SER A 162 -3.61 -6.98 21.40
CA SER A 162 -4.60 -7.36 20.37
C SER A 162 -6.04 -6.92 20.69
N CYS A 163 -6.33 -6.54 21.94
CA CYS A 163 -7.67 -6.23 22.41
C CYS A 163 -7.82 -4.77 22.86
N CYS A 164 -6.81 -3.93 22.57
CA CYS A 164 -6.77 -2.54 23.01
C CYS A 164 -7.39 -1.57 21.99
N LEU A 165 -7.66 -0.33 22.43
CA LEU A 165 -8.15 0.71 21.54
C LEU A 165 -7.06 1.12 20.58
N VAL A 166 -7.39 1.09 19.29
CA VAL A 166 -6.47 1.49 18.23
C VAL A 166 -6.92 2.82 17.65
N PHE A 167 -6.03 3.80 17.71
CA PHE A 167 -6.23 5.14 17.17
C PHE A 167 -5.63 5.22 15.77
N THR A 168 -6.33 5.89 14.85
CA THR A 168 -5.82 6.24 13.51
C THR A 168 -5.29 7.68 13.44
N GLU A 169 -5.27 8.39 14.57
CA GLU A 169 -4.70 9.73 14.71
C GLU A 169 -3.81 9.75 15.95
N LYS A 170 -2.50 10.04 15.76
CA LYS A 170 -1.53 10.08 16.86
C LYS A 170 -1.93 11.06 17.96
N SER A 171 -2.44 12.24 17.57
CA SER A 171 -2.86 13.28 18.51
C SER A 171 -3.99 12.82 19.44
N LYS A 172 -4.92 11.98 18.96
CA LYS A 172 -5.96 11.38 19.80
C LYS A 172 -5.37 10.37 20.79
N ALA A 173 -4.45 9.52 20.33
CA ALA A 173 -3.74 8.60 21.21
C ALA A 173 -2.92 9.35 22.27
N GLU A 174 -2.24 10.44 21.91
CA GLU A 174 -1.46 11.28 22.84
C GLU A 174 -2.35 11.97 23.87
N ALA A 175 -3.52 12.48 23.46
CA ALA A 175 -4.49 13.06 24.37
C ALA A 175 -4.98 12.03 25.40
N VAL A 176 -5.29 10.81 24.96
CA VAL A 176 -5.67 9.72 25.87
C VAL A 176 -4.50 9.31 26.76
N ALA A 177 -3.29 9.20 26.23
CA ALA A 177 -2.10 8.88 27.03
C ALA A 177 -1.85 9.90 28.14
N ILE A 178 -2.11 11.19 27.92
CA ILE A 178 -2.02 12.22 28.97
C ILE A 178 -3.08 12.00 30.06
N LEU A 179 -4.31 11.65 29.67
CA LEU A 179 -5.42 11.43 30.61
C LEU A 179 -5.18 10.20 31.51
N VAL A 180 -4.65 9.12 30.94
CA VAL A 180 -4.47 7.83 31.64
C VAL A 180 -3.05 7.61 32.18
N GLU A 181 -2.25 8.69 32.22
CA GLU A 181 -0.83 8.66 32.62
C GLU A 181 0.01 7.58 31.88
N GLY A 182 -0.32 7.36 30.60
CA GLY A 182 0.28 6.35 29.73
C GLY A 182 1.30 6.89 28.72
N SER A 183 1.63 6.06 27.74
CA SER A 183 2.54 6.36 26.63
C SER A 183 1.99 5.80 25.32
N VAL A 184 2.35 6.41 24.19
CA VAL A 184 1.86 5.98 22.87
C VAL A 184 2.85 5.02 22.22
N GLU A 185 2.35 3.87 21.73
CA GLU A 185 3.10 2.94 20.88
C GLU A 185 2.49 2.89 19.47
N GLU A 186 3.33 2.86 18.43
CA GLU A 186 2.90 2.55 17.06
C GLU A 186 2.69 1.04 16.91
N VAL A 187 1.66 0.63 16.15
CA VAL A 187 1.25 -0.78 15.98
C VAL A 187 1.01 -1.17 14.53
#